data_AF-A0A9P6WXU7-F1
#
_entry.id   AF-A0A9P6WXU7-F1
#
_cell.length_a   1.000
_cell.length_b   1.000
_cell.length_c   1.000
_cell.angle_alpha   90.00
_cell.angle_beta   90.00
_cell.angle_gamma   90.00
#
_symmetry.space_group_name_H-M   'P 1'
#
loop_
_entity.id
_entity.type
_entity.pdbx_description
1 polymer ?
#
loop_
_entity_poly.entity_id
_entity_poly.type
_entity_poly.pdbx_seq_one_letter_code
_entity_poly.pdbx_strand_id
1 'polypeptide(L)'
;MHRQLLQELNARKVMNAETSTRIKDTLLAYRSDEIDGLKTRHDLISLAEKSTGQERNVVLAVESLIPAMADVDLRTISENHLAASYIHPVMQSLFSIACNNKVSHCSNTLPEVDDTTGKRPDYIVDVYERYQYAYSSCFGEIKIEKANETLKVLDFYRLAIFGRNAIESHNLNGIICFQTIGSLVTFYYMLPRADFFIFLEVTSIKIPLVKRDIVSIITHLDDMLSLVCLHELVENTNELASSYPPILPYVYVQNERKSLPKKRKPSLTSISSSSKH
;
A
#
# COMPACT_ATOMS: atom_id res chain seq x y z
N MET A 1 19.41 -6.11 -15.40
CA MET A 1 18.19 -6.78 -14.92
C MET A 1 17.13 -5.77 -14.45
N HIS A 2 17.26 -5.08 -13.32
CA HIS A 2 16.21 -4.13 -12.83
C HIS A 2 15.78 -3.05 -13.86
N ARG A 3 16.73 -2.29 -14.44
CA ARG A 3 16.40 -1.27 -15.48
C ARG A 3 15.77 -1.87 -16.73
N GLN A 4 16.16 -3.09 -17.09
CA GLN A 4 15.65 -3.80 -18.26
C GLN A 4 14.22 -4.29 -18.02
N LEU A 5 13.92 -4.82 -16.83
CA LEU A 5 12.56 -5.21 -16.44
C LEU A 5 11.61 -4.01 -16.39
N LEU A 6 12.06 -2.86 -15.87
CA LEU A 6 11.26 -1.63 -15.88
C LEU A 6 11.01 -1.11 -17.30
N GLN A 7 11.95 -1.32 -18.22
CA GLN A 7 11.77 -1.01 -19.65
C GLN A 7 10.81 -1.99 -20.33
N GLU A 8 10.91 -3.29 -20.04
CA GLU A 8 10.00 -4.34 -20.55
C GLU A 8 8.56 -4.07 -20.11
N LEU A 9 8.35 -3.66 -18.86
CA LEU A 9 7.04 -3.27 -18.34
C LEU A 9 6.52 -1.94 -18.90
N ASN A 10 7.32 -1.24 -19.71
CA ASN A 10 7.06 0.11 -20.20
C ASN A 10 6.60 1.05 -19.06
N ALA A 11 7.19 0.84 -17.88
CA ALA A 11 6.66 1.37 -16.63
C ALA A 11 6.85 2.88 -16.54
N ARG A 12 7.91 3.43 -17.14
CA ARG A 12 8.19 4.88 -17.06
C ARG A 12 7.28 5.67 -17.96
N LYS A 13 6.44 6.49 -17.34
CA LYS A 13 5.60 7.49 -17.99
C LYS A 13 6.08 8.88 -17.60
N VAL A 14 5.81 9.83 -18.48
CA VAL A 14 6.07 11.25 -18.23
C VAL A 14 4.74 11.96 -18.32
N MET A 15 4.39 12.68 -17.28
CA MET A 15 3.16 13.45 -17.20
C MET A 15 3.25 14.64 -18.15
N ASN A 16 2.12 15.04 -18.72
CA ASN A 16 2.02 16.23 -19.54
C ASN A 16 2.58 17.45 -18.79
N ALA A 17 3.48 18.18 -19.46
CA ALA A 17 4.19 19.31 -18.86
C ALA A 17 3.24 20.46 -18.47
N GLU A 18 2.17 20.69 -19.22
CA GLU A 18 1.15 21.70 -18.90
C GLU A 18 0.37 21.29 -17.65
N THR A 19 -0.08 20.03 -17.57
CA THR A 19 -0.77 19.51 -16.39
C THR A 19 0.12 19.59 -15.15
N SER A 20 1.37 19.17 -15.26
CA SER A 20 2.36 19.22 -14.18
C SER A 20 2.64 20.65 -13.70
N THR A 21 2.74 21.60 -14.64
CA THR A 21 2.93 23.02 -14.33
C THR A 21 1.72 23.59 -13.62
N ARG A 22 0.50 23.27 -14.07
CA ARG A 22 -0.73 23.74 -13.42
C ARG A 22 -0.88 23.19 -11.99
N ILE A 23 -0.55 21.91 -11.77
CA ILE A 23 -0.51 21.34 -10.41
C ILE A 23 0.48 22.14 -9.56
N LYS A 24 1.69 22.35 -10.08
CA LYS A 24 2.74 23.10 -9.37
C LYS A 24 2.30 24.50 -8.97
N ASP A 25 1.76 25.26 -9.91
CA ASP A 25 1.35 26.64 -9.67
C ASP A 25 0.20 26.70 -8.64
N THR A 26 -0.76 25.78 -8.74
CA THR A 26 -1.86 25.64 -7.77
C THR A 26 -1.33 25.34 -6.36
N LEU A 27 -0.40 24.40 -6.22
CA LEU A 27 0.17 24.04 -4.92
C LEU A 27 1.07 25.14 -4.34
N LEU A 28 1.76 25.91 -5.19
CA LEU A 28 2.56 27.07 -4.77
C LEU A 28 1.67 28.18 -4.22
N ALA A 29 0.58 28.50 -4.91
CA ALA A 29 -0.41 29.47 -4.46
C ALA A 29 -1.05 29.03 -3.13
N TYR A 30 -1.42 27.74 -3.02
CA TYR A 30 -1.96 27.17 -1.79
C TYR A 30 -0.98 27.26 -0.61
N ARG A 31 0.28 26.85 -0.82
CA ARG A 31 1.32 26.88 0.21
C ARG A 31 1.61 28.32 0.68
N SER A 32 1.48 29.29 -0.21
CA SER A 32 1.78 30.71 0.06
C SER A 32 0.56 31.50 0.56
N ASP A 33 -0.53 30.81 0.89
CA ASP A 33 -1.80 31.40 1.37
C ASP A 33 -2.48 32.35 0.37
N GLU A 34 -2.13 32.27 -0.91
CA GLU A 34 -2.80 33.04 -1.98
C GLU A 34 -4.19 32.50 -2.29
N ILE A 35 -4.37 31.19 -2.13
CA ILE A 35 -5.66 30.49 -2.25
C ILE A 35 -5.87 29.55 -1.06
N ASP A 36 -7.11 29.37 -0.65
CA ASP A 36 -7.48 28.46 0.42
C ASP A 36 -7.60 27.00 -0.05
N GLY A 37 -7.83 26.09 0.89
CA GLY A 37 -7.97 24.65 0.58
C GLY A 37 -9.17 24.35 -0.31
N LEU A 38 -10.28 25.08 -0.18
CA LEU A 38 -11.48 24.84 -1.00
C LEU A 38 -11.22 25.22 -2.45
N LYS A 39 -10.63 26.39 -2.69
CA LYS A 39 -10.24 26.85 -4.01
C LYS A 39 -9.18 25.95 -4.65
N THR A 40 -8.19 25.52 -3.86
CA THR A 40 -7.17 24.57 -4.31
C THR A 40 -7.79 23.27 -4.81
N ARG A 41 -8.72 22.68 -4.03
CA ARG A 41 -9.42 21.46 -4.44
C ARG A 41 -10.27 21.68 -5.69
N HIS A 42 -11.02 22.77 -5.75
CA HIS A 42 -11.81 23.13 -6.93
C HIS A 42 -10.94 23.19 -8.20
N ASP A 43 -9.77 23.82 -8.12
CA ASP A 43 -8.90 24.01 -9.28
C ASP A 43 -8.23 22.70 -9.72
N LEU A 44 -7.85 21.84 -8.77
CA LEU A 44 -7.34 20.49 -9.08
C LEU A 44 -8.42 19.58 -9.66
N ILE A 45 -9.64 19.60 -9.14
CA ILE A 45 -10.77 18.83 -9.72
C ILE A 45 -11.08 19.33 -11.14
N SER A 46 -11.13 20.65 -11.34
CA SER A 46 -11.32 21.25 -12.66
C SER A 46 -10.22 20.87 -13.66
N LEU A 47 -8.99 20.66 -13.17
CA LEU A 47 -7.87 20.15 -13.97
C LEU A 47 -8.04 18.66 -14.28
N ALA A 48 -8.48 17.86 -13.31
CA ALA A 48 -8.74 16.43 -13.46
C ALA A 48 -9.84 16.15 -14.50
N GLU A 49 -10.90 16.98 -14.54
CA GLU A 49 -11.95 16.90 -15.57
C GLU A 49 -11.42 17.08 -16.99
N LYS A 50 -10.42 17.97 -17.15
CA LYS A 50 -9.76 18.25 -18.43
C LYS A 50 -8.70 17.22 -18.79
N SER A 51 -8.19 16.50 -17.78
CA SER A 51 -7.21 15.43 -17.96
C SER A 51 -7.92 14.14 -18.39
N THR A 52 -7.27 13.34 -19.24
CA THR A 52 -7.79 12.05 -19.72
C THR A 52 -6.94 10.90 -19.21
N GLY A 53 -7.56 9.73 -19.08
CA GLY A 53 -6.88 8.49 -18.69
C GLY A 53 -6.21 8.58 -17.31
N GLN A 54 -4.99 8.06 -17.22
CA GLN A 54 -4.24 7.83 -15.99
C GLN A 54 -3.72 9.14 -15.37
N GLU A 55 -3.52 10.20 -16.15
CA GLU A 55 -3.12 11.50 -15.62
C GLU A 55 -4.19 12.09 -14.69
N ARG A 56 -5.47 11.84 -15.00
CA ARG A 56 -6.59 12.23 -14.13
C ARG A 56 -6.41 11.67 -12.72
N ASN A 57 -6.04 10.39 -12.60
CA ASN A 57 -5.84 9.73 -11.32
C ASN A 57 -4.71 10.38 -10.51
N VAL A 58 -3.64 10.80 -11.18
CA VAL A 58 -2.54 11.54 -10.55
C VAL A 58 -2.99 12.89 -10.03
N VAL A 59 -3.76 13.66 -10.82
CA VAL A 59 -4.32 14.95 -10.36
C VAL A 59 -5.22 14.75 -9.14
N LEU A 60 -6.11 13.74 -9.17
CA LEU A 60 -6.99 13.40 -8.05
C LEU A 60 -6.21 12.88 -6.84
N ALA A 61 -5.08 12.21 -7.02
CA ALA A 61 -4.21 11.79 -5.92
C ALA A 61 -3.60 13.00 -5.21
N VAL A 62 -3.14 14.00 -5.96
CA VAL A 62 -2.67 15.27 -5.38
C VAL A 62 -3.81 16.02 -4.67
N GLU A 63 -4.99 16.08 -5.28
CA GLU A 63 -6.16 16.71 -4.67
C GLU A 63 -6.56 16.05 -3.35
N SER A 64 -6.51 14.72 -3.29
CA SER A 64 -6.92 13.94 -2.12
C SER A 64 -6.08 14.22 -0.87
N LEU A 65 -4.89 14.82 -1.03
CA LEU A 65 -4.03 15.23 0.07
C LEU A 65 -4.50 16.53 0.73
N ILE A 66 -5.12 17.44 -0.03
CA ILE A 66 -5.45 18.80 0.42
C ILE A 66 -6.33 18.81 1.69
N PRO A 67 -7.37 17.96 1.83
CA PRO A 67 -8.18 17.94 3.06
C PRO A 67 -7.41 17.61 4.34
N ALA A 68 -6.32 16.84 4.24
CA ALA A 68 -5.49 16.47 5.38
C ALA A 68 -4.33 17.45 5.63
N MET A 69 -4.11 18.41 4.73
CA MET A 69 -3.06 19.40 4.88
C MET A 69 -3.43 20.44 5.95
N ALA A 70 -2.63 20.48 7.01
CA ALA A 70 -2.69 21.49 8.05
C ALA A 70 -1.36 22.24 8.14
N ASP A 71 -1.43 23.54 8.42
CA ASP A 71 -0.26 24.37 8.70
C ASP A 71 0.09 24.29 10.20
N VAL A 72 0.50 23.10 10.62
CA VAL A 72 0.81 22.79 12.01
C VAL A 72 2.04 21.90 12.10
N ASP A 73 2.68 21.92 13.26
CA ASP A 73 3.73 20.96 13.59
C ASP A 73 3.10 19.67 14.15
N LEU A 74 2.92 18.68 13.27
CA LEU A 74 2.36 17.38 13.63
C LEU A 74 3.35 16.60 14.51
N ARG A 75 3.10 16.58 15.82
CA ARG A 75 3.98 15.91 16.80
C ARG A 75 4.02 14.39 16.65
N THR A 76 2.84 13.77 16.59
CA THR A 76 2.70 12.31 16.56
C THR A 76 1.52 11.91 15.69
N ILE A 77 1.77 11.00 14.76
CA ILE A 77 0.78 10.44 13.86
C ILE A 77 0.68 8.95 14.20
N SER A 78 -0.54 8.48 14.49
CA SER A 78 -0.81 7.05 14.67
C SER A 78 -0.86 6.35 13.32
N GLU A 79 -0.69 5.02 13.31
CA GLU A 79 -0.80 4.21 12.09
C GLU A 79 -2.15 4.40 11.40
N ASN A 80 -3.24 4.42 12.16
CA ASN A 80 -4.59 4.66 11.63
C ASN A 80 -4.75 6.07 11.05
N HIS A 81 -4.15 7.08 11.70
CA HIS A 81 -4.18 8.45 11.19
C HIS A 81 -3.40 8.54 9.87
N LEU A 82 -2.22 7.94 9.81
CA LEU A 82 -1.42 7.84 8.57
C LEU A 82 -2.21 7.14 7.45
N ALA A 83 -2.78 5.98 7.76
CA ALA A 83 -3.53 5.16 6.82
C ALA A 83 -4.77 5.90 6.28
N ALA A 84 -5.62 6.41 7.16
CA ALA A 84 -6.92 6.96 6.77
C ALA A 84 -6.82 8.36 6.14
N SER A 85 -5.91 9.22 6.62
CA SER A 85 -5.85 10.62 6.20
C SER A 85 -4.91 10.88 5.04
N TYR A 86 -3.91 10.01 4.80
CA TYR A 86 -2.90 10.25 3.77
C TYR A 86 -2.79 9.10 2.79
N ILE A 87 -2.61 7.87 3.27
CA ILE A 87 -2.34 6.73 2.39
C ILE A 87 -3.60 6.30 1.62
N HIS A 88 -4.71 6.08 2.30
CA HIS A 88 -5.93 5.60 1.67
C HIS A 88 -6.46 6.54 0.59
N PRO A 89 -6.58 7.87 0.81
CA PRO A 89 -7.03 8.78 -0.24
C PRO A 89 -6.13 8.77 -1.48
N VAL A 90 -4.80 8.76 -1.28
CA VAL A 90 -3.85 8.70 -2.41
C VAL A 90 -3.97 7.38 -3.17
N MET A 91 -3.94 6.23 -2.48
CA MET A 91 -4.03 4.93 -3.13
C MET A 91 -5.39 4.72 -3.81
N GLN A 92 -6.47 5.22 -3.21
CA GLN A 92 -7.80 5.18 -3.80
C GLN A 92 -7.82 5.97 -5.12
N SER A 93 -7.29 7.19 -5.10
CA SER A 93 -7.18 8.05 -6.28
C SER A 93 -6.30 7.45 -7.38
N LEU A 94 -5.19 6.80 -7.02
CA LEU A 94 -4.32 6.19 -8.01
C LEU A 94 -4.96 4.94 -8.64
N PHE A 95 -5.54 4.05 -7.83
CA PHE A 95 -5.82 2.68 -8.28
C PHE A 95 -7.30 2.32 -8.45
N SER A 96 -8.24 3.15 -7.97
CA SER A 96 -9.67 2.78 -7.97
C SER A 96 -10.65 3.88 -8.35
N ILE A 97 -10.33 5.16 -8.17
CA ILE A 97 -11.31 6.25 -8.27
C ILE A 97 -11.99 6.37 -9.65
N ALA A 98 -11.28 5.98 -10.72
CA ALA A 98 -11.79 6.03 -12.09
C ALA A 98 -12.45 4.71 -12.55
N CYS A 99 -12.47 3.68 -11.71
CA CYS A 99 -12.94 2.34 -12.06
C CYS A 99 -14.11 1.93 -11.16
N ASN A 100 -15.32 1.88 -11.73
CA ASN A 100 -16.54 1.52 -10.98
C ASN A 100 -16.52 0.09 -10.40
N ASN A 101 -15.60 -0.75 -10.87
CA ASN A 101 -15.47 -2.13 -10.44
C ASN A 101 -14.26 -2.38 -9.53
N LYS A 102 -13.52 -1.34 -9.13
CA LYS A 102 -12.40 -1.45 -8.19
C LYS A 102 -12.79 -0.79 -6.87
N VAL A 103 -12.58 -1.49 -5.77
CA VAL A 103 -12.87 -0.99 -4.42
C VAL A 103 -11.59 -1.03 -3.61
N SER A 104 -11.10 0.14 -3.24
CA SER A 104 -9.96 0.27 -2.34
C SER A 104 -10.42 0.48 -0.91
N HIS A 105 -9.76 -0.16 0.04
CA HIS A 105 -10.10 -0.04 1.47
C HIS A 105 -8.91 -0.37 2.37
N CYS A 106 -8.87 0.26 3.54
CA CYS A 106 -8.02 -0.19 4.63
C CYS A 106 -8.61 -1.49 5.18
N SER A 107 -7.89 -2.60 4.99
CA SER A 107 -8.43 -3.92 5.30
C SER A 107 -8.23 -4.26 6.76
N ASN A 108 -9.31 -4.68 7.40
CA ASN A 108 -9.30 -5.39 8.67
C ASN A 108 -9.88 -6.79 8.48
N THR A 109 -9.94 -7.32 7.25
CA THR A 109 -10.54 -8.62 6.92
C THR A 109 -9.50 -9.58 6.37
N LEU A 110 -9.72 -10.88 6.59
CA LEU A 110 -8.89 -11.90 5.94
C LEU A 110 -9.16 -11.84 4.43
N PRO A 111 -8.12 -11.93 3.58
CA PRO A 111 -8.33 -12.18 2.17
C PRO A 111 -9.10 -13.50 2.02
N GLU A 112 -10.01 -13.60 1.04
CA GLU A 112 -10.74 -14.86 0.78
C GLU A 112 -9.79 -16.02 0.42
N VAL A 113 -8.55 -15.70 0.07
CA VAL A 113 -7.56 -16.59 -0.54
C VAL A 113 -6.51 -17.13 0.47
N ASP A 114 -6.43 -16.61 1.70
CA ASP A 114 -5.34 -16.98 2.62
C ASP A 114 -5.79 -17.88 3.79
N ASP A 115 -5.50 -19.18 3.66
CA ASP A 115 -5.54 -20.17 4.77
C ASP A 115 -4.15 -20.42 5.39
N THR A 116 -3.08 -19.79 4.87
CA THR A 116 -1.70 -20.17 5.22
C THR A 116 -1.03 -19.27 6.24
N THR A 117 -1.37 -17.97 6.29
CA THR A 117 -0.80 -17.06 7.31
C THR A 117 -1.78 -16.68 8.42
N GLY A 118 -3.10 -16.74 8.14
CA GLY A 118 -4.13 -16.24 9.06
C GLY A 118 -3.99 -14.73 9.36
N LYS A 119 -3.26 -13.99 8.53
CA LYS A 119 -3.00 -12.56 8.68
C LYS A 119 -3.69 -11.75 7.58
N ARG A 120 -3.84 -10.45 7.86
CA ARG A 120 -4.61 -9.50 7.05
C ARG A 120 -3.64 -8.42 6.56
N PRO A 121 -3.68 -8.03 5.28
CA PRO A 121 -2.98 -6.84 4.84
C PRO A 121 -3.63 -5.59 5.46
N ASP A 122 -2.86 -4.51 5.63
CA ASP A 122 -3.41 -3.25 6.12
C ASP A 122 -4.24 -2.52 5.03
N TYR A 123 -4.00 -2.82 3.75
CA TYR A 123 -4.67 -2.20 2.61
C TYR A 123 -4.91 -3.18 1.45
N ILE A 124 -6.05 -3.04 0.76
CA ILE A 124 -6.41 -3.86 -0.41
C ILE A 124 -7.07 -2.98 -1.48
N VAL A 125 -6.87 -3.33 -2.76
CA VAL A 125 -7.71 -2.91 -3.88
C VAL A 125 -8.34 -4.14 -4.55
N ASP A 126 -9.62 -4.35 -4.30
CA ASP A 126 -10.39 -5.47 -4.85
C ASP A 126 -11.00 -5.11 -6.21
N VAL A 127 -11.03 -6.08 -7.11
CA VAL A 127 -11.68 -6.00 -8.41
C VAL A 127 -12.92 -6.87 -8.40
N TYR A 128 -14.00 -6.31 -8.92
CA TYR A 128 -15.28 -6.97 -9.03
C TYR A 128 -15.65 -7.19 -10.50
N GLU A 129 -16.27 -8.32 -10.79
CA GLU A 129 -16.86 -8.62 -12.09
C GLU A 129 -18.29 -9.10 -11.87
N ARG A 130 -19.23 -8.51 -12.61
CA ARG A 130 -20.67 -8.84 -12.49
C ARG A 130 -21.16 -8.79 -11.02
N TYR A 131 -20.70 -7.77 -10.27
CA TYR A 131 -21.02 -7.54 -8.85
C TYR A 131 -20.49 -8.61 -7.87
N GLN A 132 -19.58 -9.48 -8.30
CA GLN A 132 -18.93 -10.48 -7.45
C GLN A 132 -17.44 -10.20 -7.36
N TYR A 133 -16.83 -10.58 -6.23
CA TYR A 133 -15.39 -10.51 -6.07
C TYR A 133 -14.72 -11.35 -7.17
N ALA A 134 -13.75 -10.75 -7.87
CA ALA A 134 -12.98 -11.41 -8.90
C ALA A 134 -11.57 -11.75 -8.39
N TYR A 135 -10.83 -10.74 -7.95
CA TYR A 135 -9.47 -10.85 -7.40
C TYR A 135 -9.04 -9.55 -6.73
N SER A 136 -7.97 -9.58 -5.95
CA SER A 136 -7.32 -8.39 -5.41
C SER A 136 -6.15 -7.97 -6.30
N SER A 137 -6.11 -6.69 -6.69
CA SER A 137 -5.14 -6.12 -7.65
C SER A 137 -3.99 -5.34 -6.99
N CYS A 138 -4.10 -5.07 -5.69
CA CYS A 138 -3.08 -4.39 -4.91
C CYS A 138 -3.18 -4.75 -3.43
N PHE A 139 -2.02 -4.88 -2.78
CA PHE A 139 -1.90 -5.05 -1.32
C PHE A 139 -0.98 -3.99 -0.72
N GLY A 140 -1.26 -3.60 0.52
CA GLY A 140 -0.42 -2.66 1.25
C GLY A 140 -0.20 -3.03 2.71
N GLU A 141 0.96 -2.67 3.21
CA GLU A 141 1.34 -2.72 4.62
C GLU A 141 1.73 -1.32 5.10
N ILE A 142 1.21 -0.88 6.24
CA ILE A 142 1.37 0.50 6.71
C ILE A 142 1.95 0.48 8.12
N LYS A 143 3.09 1.13 8.32
CA LYS A 143 3.74 1.24 9.62
C LYS A 143 4.23 2.66 9.86
N ILE A 144 4.19 3.09 11.11
CA ILE A 144 4.81 4.35 11.52
C ILE A 144 6.34 4.24 11.53
N GLU A 145 7.03 5.37 11.36
CA GLU A 145 8.51 5.41 11.29
C GLU A 145 9.19 4.80 12.52
N LYS A 146 8.62 5.02 13.71
CA LYS A 146 9.14 4.53 15.00
C LYS A 146 8.81 3.06 15.28
N ALA A 147 8.18 2.35 14.35
CA ALA A 147 7.90 0.92 14.51
C ALA A 147 9.20 0.11 14.59
N ASN A 148 9.13 -1.06 15.23
CA ASN A 148 10.27 -1.96 15.36
C ASN A 148 10.73 -2.48 13.97
N GLU A 149 12.05 -2.46 13.71
CA GLU A 149 12.61 -2.89 12.42
C GLU A 149 12.27 -4.33 12.05
N THR A 150 12.25 -5.25 13.03
CA THR A 150 11.83 -6.63 12.79
C THR A 150 10.38 -6.71 12.34
N LEU A 151 9.49 -5.86 12.88
CA LEU A 151 8.10 -5.81 12.42
C LEU A 151 8.01 -5.31 10.97
N LYS A 152 8.75 -4.24 10.62
CA LYS A 152 8.81 -3.72 9.25
C LYS A 152 9.25 -4.80 8.24
N VAL A 153 10.27 -5.60 8.59
CA VAL A 153 10.74 -6.71 7.74
C VAL A 153 9.71 -7.83 7.65
N LEU A 154 9.04 -8.16 8.76
CA LEU A 154 8.00 -9.19 8.78
C LEU A 154 6.78 -8.78 7.94
N ASP A 155 6.41 -7.51 7.97
CA ASP A 155 5.32 -6.97 7.14
C ASP A 155 5.72 -6.96 5.67
N PHE A 156 6.96 -6.61 5.33
CA PHE A 156 7.47 -6.71 3.95
C PHE A 156 7.42 -8.15 3.42
N TYR A 157 7.83 -9.13 4.23
CA TYR A 157 7.75 -10.53 3.84
C TYR A 157 6.29 -10.98 3.67
N ARG A 158 5.41 -10.58 4.59
CA ARG A 158 3.97 -10.87 4.52
C ARG A 158 3.34 -10.29 3.25
N LEU A 159 3.71 -9.06 2.88
CA LEU A 159 3.26 -8.41 1.65
C LEU A 159 3.62 -9.24 0.40
N ALA A 160 4.82 -9.80 0.34
CA ALA A 160 5.22 -10.69 -0.75
C ALA A 160 4.38 -11.98 -0.80
N ILE A 161 4.02 -12.55 0.35
CA ILE A 161 3.12 -13.71 0.41
C ILE A 161 1.74 -13.37 -0.16
N PHE A 162 1.16 -12.23 0.22
CA PHE A 162 -0.14 -11.80 -0.31
C PHE A 162 -0.11 -11.64 -1.82
N GLY A 163 0.91 -10.96 -2.35
CA GLY A 163 1.07 -10.78 -3.80
C GLY A 163 1.16 -12.11 -4.55
N ARG A 164 1.99 -13.03 -4.04
CA ARG A 164 2.13 -14.37 -4.62
C ARG A 164 0.81 -15.13 -4.62
N ASN A 165 0.15 -15.22 -3.47
CA ASN A 165 -1.07 -16.01 -3.30
C ASN A 165 -2.19 -15.50 -4.22
N ALA A 166 -2.29 -14.18 -4.41
CA ALA A 166 -3.25 -13.60 -5.35
C ALA A 166 -2.92 -13.93 -6.81
N ILE A 167 -1.64 -13.86 -7.21
CA ILE A 167 -1.23 -14.29 -8.55
C ILE A 167 -1.58 -15.76 -8.79
N GLU A 168 -1.26 -16.64 -7.84
CA GLU A 168 -1.49 -18.09 -7.99
C GLU A 168 -2.97 -18.46 -8.01
N SER A 169 -3.77 -17.83 -7.14
CA SER A 169 -5.17 -18.23 -6.98
C SER A 169 -6.09 -17.63 -8.04
N HIS A 170 -5.65 -16.55 -8.69
CA HIS A 170 -6.44 -15.84 -9.70
C HIS A 170 -5.74 -15.71 -11.06
N ASN A 171 -4.63 -16.43 -11.28
CA ASN A 171 -3.86 -16.45 -12.53
C ASN A 171 -3.51 -15.04 -13.06
N LEU A 172 -3.05 -14.16 -12.16
CA LEU A 172 -2.71 -12.79 -12.52
C LEU A 172 -1.36 -12.73 -13.25
N ASN A 173 -1.24 -11.82 -14.22
CA ASN A 173 0.05 -11.57 -14.91
C ASN A 173 1.08 -10.84 -14.02
N GLY A 174 0.63 -10.28 -12.90
CA GLY A 174 1.44 -9.60 -11.90
C GLY A 174 0.55 -8.89 -10.90
N ILE A 175 1.14 -8.21 -9.92
CA ILE A 175 0.40 -7.45 -8.91
C ILE A 175 1.25 -6.32 -8.33
N ILE A 176 0.60 -5.20 -7.98
CA ILE A 176 1.25 -4.12 -7.24
C ILE A 176 1.16 -4.40 -5.74
N CYS A 177 2.24 -4.13 -5.04
CA CYS A 177 2.25 -4.12 -3.58
C CYS A 177 2.94 -2.85 -3.10
N PHE A 178 2.59 -2.34 -1.92
CA PHE A 178 3.32 -1.22 -1.33
C PHE A 178 3.56 -1.40 0.16
N GLN A 179 4.67 -0.83 0.63
CA GLN A 179 4.94 -0.70 2.04
C GLN A 179 5.10 0.77 2.40
N THR A 180 4.34 1.23 3.38
CA THR A 180 4.46 2.57 3.94
C THR A 180 5.23 2.50 5.25
N ILE A 181 6.30 3.29 5.37
CA ILE A 181 7.04 3.52 6.62
C ILE A 181 7.08 5.03 6.87
N GLY A 182 6.27 5.48 7.83
CA GLY A 182 6.06 6.91 8.05
C GLY A 182 5.46 7.58 6.81
N SER A 183 6.11 8.62 6.29
CA SER A 183 5.65 9.31 5.06
C SER A 183 6.14 8.65 3.76
N LEU A 184 7.06 7.68 3.83
CA LEU A 184 7.66 7.06 2.64
C LEU A 184 6.85 5.84 2.23
N VAL A 185 6.37 5.82 0.99
CA VAL A 185 5.67 4.68 0.40
C VAL A 185 6.57 4.08 -0.68
N THR A 186 7.01 2.85 -0.47
CA THR A 186 7.78 2.09 -1.46
C THR A 186 6.86 1.12 -2.18
N PHE A 187 6.83 1.22 -3.51
CA PHE A 187 6.02 0.38 -4.36
C PHE A 187 6.85 -0.74 -4.96
N TYR A 188 6.24 -1.91 -5.04
CA TYR A 188 6.79 -3.12 -5.60
C TYR A 188 5.83 -3.68 -6.64
N TYR A 189 6.38 -4.30 -7.67
CA TYR A 189 5.61 -5.08 -8.63
C TYR A 189 6.09 -6.52 -8.57
N MET A 190 5.17 -7.44 -8.28
CA MET A 190 5.44 -8.86 -8.34
C MET A 190 5.03 -9.39 -9.71
N LEU A 191 5.94 -10.11 -10.36
CA LEU A 191 5.66 -10.80 -11.62
C LEU A 191 6.11 -12.27 -11.55
N PRO A 192 5.30 -13.20 -12.07
CA PRO A 192 5.72 -14.60 -12.24
C PRO A 192 6.69 -14.73 -13.42
N ARG A 193 7.75 -15.52 -13.26
CA ARG A 193 8.71 -15.89 -14.31
C ARG A 193 9.07 -17.36 -14.18
N ALA A 194 8.55 -18.19 -15.09
CA ALA A 194 8.73 -19.64 -15.06
C ALA A 194 8.51 -20.20 -13.64
N ASP A 195 9.58 -20.57 -12.94
CA ASP A 195 9.52 -21.24 -11.63
C ASP A 195 9.66 -20.30 -10.42
N PHE A 196 9.75 -18.98 -10.62
CA PHE A 196 9.94 -18.03 -9.51
C PHE A 196 9.16 -16.73 -9.67
N PHE A 197 8.91 -16.08 -8.54
CA PHE A 197 8.34 -14.73 -8.48
C PHE A 197 9.46 -13.71 -8.33
N ILE A 198 9.43 -12.68 -9.17
CA ILE A 198 10.29 -11.50 -9.01
C ILE A 198 9.48 -10.46 -8.26
N PHE A 199 9.96 -10.04 -7.09
CA PHE A 199 9.39 -8.92 -6.35
C PHE A 199 10.29 -7.69 -6.51
N LEU A 200 9.91 -6.80 -7.43
CA LEU A 200 10.73 -5.71 -7.90
C LEU A 200 10.30 -4.39 -7.27
N GLU A 201 11.19 -3.68 -6.58
CA GLU A 201 10.94 -2.28 -6.23
C GLU A 201 10.79 -1.45 -7.51
N VAL A 202 9.71 -0.67 -7.62
CA VAL A 202 9.43 0.18 -8.80
C VAL A 202 9.85 1.61 -8.53
N THR A 203 9.36 2.19 -7.44
CA THR A 203 9.64 3.56 -7.03
C THR A 203 9.27 3.77 -5.57
N SER A 204 9.77 4.87 -4.99
CA SER A 204 9.43 5.30 -3.64
C SER A 204 8.96 6.75 -3.66
N ILE A 205 7.78 7.00 -3.08
CA ILE A 205 7.14 8.32 -3.05
C ILE A 205 7.06 8.81 -1.61
N LYS A 206 7.53 10.03 -1.36
CA LYS A 206 7.34 10.68 -0.06
C LYS A 206 6.04 11.48 -0.05
N ILE A 207 5.06 11.03 0.73
CA ILE A 207 3.78 11.70 0.88
C ILE A 207 3.91 12.87 1.86
N PRO A 208 3.60 14.12 1.47
CA PRO A 208 3.63 15.24 2.39
C PRO A 208 2.53 15.08 3.43
N LEU A 209 2.87 15.32 4.70
CA LEU A 209 1.93 15.20 5.83
C LEU A 209 1.46 16.56 6.35
N VAL A 210 2.13 17.65 5.97
CA VAL A 210 1.85 19.02 6.39
C VAL A 210 1.84 19.97 5.20
N LYS A 211 1.11 21.08 5.33
CA LYS A 211 0.91 22.06 4.26
C LYS A 211 2.24 22.59 3.70
N ARG A 212 3.21 22.92 4.56
CA ARG A 212 4.52 23.46 4.14
C ARG A 212 5.22 22.59 3.08
N ASP A 213 5.05 21.28 3.18
CA ASP A 213 5.78 20.31 2.37
C ASP A 213 4.97 19.84 1.14
N ILE A 214 3.73 20.31 0.94
CA ILE A 214 2.82 19.83 -0.11
C ILE A 214 3.43 19.90 -1.52
N VAL A 215 4.19 20.95 -1.81
CA VAL A 215 4.84 21.19 -3.11
C VAL A 215 5.88 20.09 -3.44
N SER A 216 6.40 19.36 -2.46
CA SER A 216 7.35 18.27 -2.70
C SER A 216 6.76 17.13 -3.52
N ILE A 217 5.44 16.94 -3.50
CA ILE A 217 4.75 15.87 -4.24
C ILE A 217 4.93 15.98 -5.75
N ILE A 218 5.23 17.19 -6.26
CA ILE A 218 5.44 17.46 -7.69
C ILE A 218 6.61 16.64 -8.24
N THR A 219 7.60 16.33 -7.40
CA THR A 219 8.76 15.53 -7.80
C THR A 219 8.42 14.07 -8.12
N HIS A 220 7.21 13.62 -7.77
CA HIS A 220 6.75 12.24 -7.90
C HIS A 220 5.59 12.06 -8.90
N LEU A 221 5.23 13.09 -9.68
CA LEU A 221 4.09 13.00 -10.60
C LEU A 221 4.28 11.93 -11.69
N ASP A 222 5.48 11.86 -12.27
CA ASP A 222 5.85 10.84 -13.26
C ASP A 222 5.84 9.42 -12.66
N ASP A 223 6.31 9.30 -11.41
CA ASP A 223 6.28 8.04 -10.65
C ASP A 223 4.84 7.59 -10.40
N MET A 224 3.96 8.50 -9.98
CA MET A 224 2.54 8.21 -9.79
C MET A 224 1.89 7.76 -11.11
N LEU A 225 2.13 8.46 -12.21
CA LEU A 225 1.59 8.10 -13.52
C LEU A 225 2.05 6.70 -13.94
N SER A 226 3.34 6.43 -13.74
CA SER A 226 3.96 5.12 -13.99
C SER A 226 3.26 4.01 -13.20
N LEU A 227 2.94 4.24 -11.91
CA LEU A 227 2.24 3.29 -11.06
C LEU A 227 0.79 3.06 -11.50
N VAL A 228 0.06 4.11 -11.88
CA VAL A 228 -1.33 3.96 -12.38
C VAL A 228 -1.34 3.12 -13.66
N CYS A 229 -0.45 3.43 -14.61
CA CYS A 229 -0.33 2.64 -15.84
C CYS A 229 0.05 1.19 -15.56
N LEU A 230 0.96 0.94 -14.60
CA LEU A 230 1.35 -0.41 -14.24
C LEU A 230 0.21 -1.18 -13.55
N HIS A 231 -0.62 -0.50 -12.75
CA HIS A 231 -1.77 -1.11 -12.09
C HIS A 231 -2.84 -1.56 -13.09
N GLU A 232 -3.05 -0.79 -14.14
CA GLU A 232 -4.00 -1.14 -15.20
C GLU A 232 -3.58 -2.36 -16.02
N LEU A 233 -2.29 -2.73 -16.01
CA LEU A 233 -1.84 -3.96 -16.64
C LEU A 233 -2.17 -5.20 -15.81
N VAL A 234 -2.55 -5.07 -14.53
CA VAL A 234 -2.89 -6.21 -13.67
C VAL A 234 -4.23 -6.79 -14.11
N GLU A 235 -4.19 -7.99 -14.65
CA GLU A 235 -5.38 -8.71 -15.11
C GLU A 235 -5.25 -10.23 -14.92
N ASN A 236 -6.39 -10.90 -14.90
CA ASN A 236 -6.46 -12.35 -14.97
C ASN A 236 -6.14 -12.79 -16.40
N THR A 237 -5.10 -13.60 -16.56
CA THR A 237 -4.60 -14.06 -17.87
C THR A 237 -5.52 -15.09 -18.55
N ASN A 238 -6.52 -15.62 -17.82
CA ASN A 238 -7.33 -16.77 -18.23
C ASN A 238 -6.52 -18.03 -18.59
N GLU A 239 -5.23 -18.05 -18.26
CA GLU A 239 -4.36 -19.21 -18.44
C GLU A 239 -4.59 -20.23 -17.32
N LEU A 240 -4.19 -21.49 -17.56
CA LEU A 240 -4.23 -22.51 -16.52
C LEU A 240 -3.28 -22.17 -15.37
N ALA A 241 -3.70 -22.43 -14.14
CA ALA A 241 -2.88 -22.21 -12.96
C ALA A 241 -1.55 -22.96 -13.09
N SER A 242 -0.45 -22.21 -13.03
CA SER A 242 0.90 -22.77 -12.98
C SER A 242 1.20 -23.25 -11.55
N SER A 243 1.82 -24.41 -11.43
CA SER A 243 2.27 -24.95 -10.14
C SER A 243 3.63 -24.34 -9.80
N TYR A 244 3.70 -23.52 -8.76
CA TYR A 244 4.92 -22.87 -8.31
C TYR A 244 5.51 -23.55 -7.06
N PRO A 245 6.83 -23.49 -6.86
CA PRO A 245 7.48 -24.11 -5.71
C PRO A 245 7.02 -23.48 -4.38
N PRO A 246 7.04 -24.24 -3.27
CA PRO A 246 6.65 -23.73 -1.96
C PRO A 246 7.63 -22.65 -1.45
N ILE A 247 7.09 -21.60 -0.83
CA ILE A 247 7.89 -20.58 -0.12
C ILE A 247 8.20 -20.98 1.31
N LEU A 248 9.18 -20.30 1.92
CA LEU A 248 9.47 -20.45 3.35
C LEU A 248 8.22 -20.07 4.17
N PRO A 249 7.63 -20.98 4.95
CA PRO A 249 6.40 -20.66 5.67
C PRO A 249 6.60 -19.50 6.65
N TYR A 250 5.62 -18.60 6.74
CA TYR A 250 5.67 -17.39 7.58
C TYR A 250 6.02 -17.70 9.04
N VAL A 251 5.57 -18.85 9.55
CA VAL A 251 5.84 -19.36 10.90
C VAL A 251 7.34 -19.53 11.21
N TYR A 252 8.20 -19.73 10.20
CA TYR A 252 9.64 -19.83 10.41
C TYR A 252 10.35 -18.47 10.45
N VAL A 253 9.70 -17.44 9.91
CA VAL A 253 10.21 -16.06 9.92
C VAL A 253 9.76 -15.33 11.19
N GLN A 254 8.59 -15.69 11.73
CA GLN A 254 8.21 -15.33 13.08
C GLN A 254 9.20 -15.97 14.06
N ASN A 255 9.98 -15.17 14.77
CA ASN A 255 10.82 -15.61 15.88
C ASN A 255 9.96 -16.12 17.07
N GLU A 256 9.08 -17.08 16.86
CA GLU A 256 8.50 -17.87 17.93
C GLU A 256 9.59 -18.81 18.47
N ARG A 257 10.50 -18.24 19.27
CA ARG A 257 11.05 -19.02 20.37
C ARG A 257 9.84 -19.37 21.23
N LYS A 258 9.26 -20.55 21.03
CA LYS A 258 8.31 -21.14 21.97
C LYS A 258 8.92 -21.00 23.35
N SER A 259 8.43 -20.04 24.13
CA SER A 259 8.93 -19.87 25.49
C SER A 259 8.62 -21.17 26.22
N LEU A 260 9.65 -21.85 26.70
CA LEU A 260 9.49 -23.08 27.48
C LEU A 260 8.44 -22.81 28.57
N PRO A 261 7.47 -23.71 28.78
CA PRO A 261 6.42 -23.49 29.77
C PRO A 261 7.07 -23.20 31.12
N LYS A 262 6.75 -22.03 31.70
CA LYS A 262 7.19 -21.66 33.05
C LYS A 262 6.82 -22.82 33.97
N LYS A 263 7.82 -23.54 34.50
CA LYS A 263 7.61 -24.55 35.56
C LYS A 263 6.75 -23.90 36.64
N ARG A 264 5.55 -24.46 36.89
CA ARG A 264 4.71 -24.06 38.01
C ARG A 264 5.54 -24.15 39.29
N LYS A 265 5.67 -23.06 40.04
CA LYS A 265 6.22 -23.10 41.40
C LYS A 265 5.29 -23.98 42.24
N PRO A 266 5.80 -24.99 42.97
CA PRO A 266 4.96 -25.73 43.89
C PRO A 266 4.49 -24.80 45.01
N SER A 267 3.19 -24.81 45.30
CA SER A 267 2.62 -24.09 46.43
C SER A 267 3.12 -24.70 47.74
N LEU A 268 3.89 -23.92 48.49
CA LEU A 268 4.30 -24.21 49.86
C LEU A 268 3.11 -24.01 50.80
N THR A 269 2.15 -24.94 50.82
CA THR A 269 1.12 -25.02 51.87
C THR A 269 0.66 -26.46 52.07
N SER A 270 1.46 -27.23 52.79
CA SER A 270 0.98 -28.38 53.58
C SER A 270 2.09 -28.86 54.53
N ILE A 271 2.45 -28.02 55.50
CA ILE A 271 3.19 -28.46 56.68
C ILE A 271 2.49 -27.89 57.91
N SER A 272 2.34 -28.75 58.92
CA SER A 272 1.64 -28.59 60.21
C SER A 272 0.12 -28.80 60.14
N SER A 273 -0.54 -29.53 61.04
CA SER A 273 -0.19 -30.50 62.07
C SER A 273 -1.52 -30.76 62.79
N SER A 274 -1.93 -32.00 62.99
CA SER A 274 -2.85 -32.30 64.11
C SER A 274 -2.54 -33.67 64.66
N SER A 275 -1.82 -33.64 65.78
CA SER A 275 -1.67 -34.73 66.72
C SER A 275 -3.00 -35.00 67.42
N LYS A 276 -3.31 -36.30 67.52
CA LYS A 276 -4.11 -37.03 68.52
C LYS A 276 -4.93 -36.24 69.56
N HIS A 277 -6.21 -36.58 69.66
CA HIS A 277 -6.75 -37.32 70.82
C HIS A 277 -7.89 -38.23 70.38
#